data_AF-A0A1R0KHW6-F1
#
_entry.id   AF-A0A1R0KHW6-F1
#
_cell.length_a   1.000
_cell.length_b   1.000
_cell.length_c   1.000
_cell.angle_alpha   90.00
_cell.angle_beta   90.00
_cell.angle_gamma   90.00
#
_symmetry.space_group_name_H-M   'P 1'
#
loop_
_entity.id
_entity.type
_entity.pdbx_description
1 polymer ?
#
loop_
_entity_poly.entity_id
_entity_poly.type
_entity_poly.pdbx_seq_one_letter_code
_entity_poly.pdbx_strand_id
1 'polypeptide(L)'
;MEDQDVRSALQEHVSEAEPPIGLTGKGVLAAGRRSRRRRLTTAVAVAAVAAAGIPMGIVSVAYPDRSEPAATSPCGEKSPEESPEAAKVRLSCLLERAIRAYVTPADPLRLEAYPTPGKMLYLLSSDVGDRTGSVFVELVTNDGTLLSAGTACEVQVPAPTTCSASLIRGGTLVESTTKKPGSPGFVFYQAAYRTEQAIVSITSSNSTEASTDERPDPPAQRELPPLSEAQLREIALTPGLVP
;
A
#
# COMPACT_ATOMS: atom_id res chain seq x y z
N MET A 1 -51.13 26.34 15.96
CA MET A 1 -49.66 26.42 15.85
C MET A 1 -49.39 26.44 14.36
N GLU A 2 -49.12 27.63 13.85
CA GLU A 2 -49.46 28.06 12.50
C GLU A 2 -48.28 27.84 11.52
N ASP A 3 -48.62 27.45 10.28
CA ASP A 3 -47.70 27.19 9.15
C ASP A 3 -46.76 28.37 8.81
N GLN A 4 -46.99 29.55 9.38
CA GLN A 4 -46.17 30.76 9.20
C GLN A 4 -44.86 30.73 10.01
N ASP A 5 -44.80 30.02 11.14
CA ASP A 5 -43.58 29.94 11.95
C ASP A 5 -42.52 29.04 11.30
N VAL A 6 -42.95 27.98 10.61
CA VAL A 6 -42.05 27.05 9.89
C VAL A 6 -41.44 27.71 8.65
N ARG A 7 -42.22 28.53 7.92
CA ARG A 7 -41.73 29.25 6.73
C ARG A 7 -40.76 30.38 7.09
N SER A 8 -40.96 31.04 8.23
CA SER A 8 -40.03 32.08 8.71
C SER A 8 -38.71 31.48 9.18
N ALA A 9 -38.74 30.34 9.88
CA ALA A 9 -37.53 29.64 10.31
C ALA A 9 -36.70 29.07 9.14
N LEU A 10 -37.33 28.68 8.03
CA LEU A 10 -36.63 28.18 6.84
C LEU A 10 -36.05 29.28 5.94
N GLN A 11 -36.59 30.51 5.98
CA GLN A 11 -36.02 31.63 5.22
C GLN A 11 -34.72 32.18 5.83
N GLU A 12 -34.52 32.03 7.14
CA GLU A 12 -33.31 32.52 7.81
C GLU A 12 -32.06 31.67 7.52
N HIS A 13 -32.23 30.40 7.08
CA HIS A 13 -31.12 29.48 6.77
C HIS A 13 -30.75 29.39 5.28
N VAL A 14 -31.35 30.19 4.39
CA VAL A 14 -31.02 30.22 2.95
C VAL A 14 -30.54 31.62 2.55
N SER A 15 -29.51 32.10 3.20
CA SER A 15 -28.81 33.32 2.79
C SER A 15 -27.30 33.26 3.00
N GLU A 16 -26.69 32.12 2.68
CA GLU A 16 -25.27 32.14 2.31
C GLU A 16 -25.17 32.12 0.79
N ALA A 17 -24.59 33.20 0.25
CA ALA A 17 -24.23 33.29 -1.15
C ALA A 17 -23.30 32.12 -1.48
N GLU A 18 -23.70 31.33 -2.46
CA GLU A 18 -22.92 30.22 -3.01
C GLU A 18 -21.47 30.69 -3.26
N PRO A 19 -20.46 30.05 -2.64
CA PRO A 19 -19.08 30.43 -2.90
C PRO A 19 -18.81 30.19 -4.39
N PRO A 20 -18.11 31.08 -5.11
CA PRO A 20 -17.83 30.85 -6.51
C PRO A 20 -16.88 29.65 -6.64
N ILE A 21 -17.44 28.45 -6.80
CA ILE A 21 -16.73 27.24 -7.21
C ILE A 21 -16.51 27.34 -8.71
N GLY A 22 -15.65 28.29 -9.06
CA GLY A 22 -15.12 28.47 -10.38
C GLY A 22 -13.62 28.64 -10.23
N LEU A 23 -12.88 27.54 -10.15
CA LEU A 23 -11.44 27.54 -10.40
C LEU A 23 -11.23 27.88 -11.87
N THR A 24 -11.34 29.18 -12.20
CA THR A 24 -11.01 29.66 -13.53
C THR A 24 -9.54 29.34 -13.79
N GLY A 25 -9.20 28.86 -14.99
CA GLY A 25 -7.82 28.49 -15.34
C GLY A 25 -6.79 29.62 -15.11
N LYS A 26 -7.25 30.87 -15.06
CA LYS A 26 -6.44 32.04 -14.69
C LYS A 26 -6.05 32.06 -13.20
N GLY A 27 -6.91 31.55 -12.29
CA GLY A 27 -6.63 31.43 -10.86
C GLY A 27 -5.54 30.40 -10.55
N VAL A 28 -5.56 29.25 -11.23
CA VAL A 28 -4.54 28.19 -11.08
C VAL A 28 -3.17 28.67 -11.58
N LEU A 29 -3.14 29.38 -12.71
CA LEU A 29 -1.89 29.95 -13.25
C LEU A 29 -1.32 31.10 -12.40
N ALA A 30 -2.19 31.91 -11.77
CA ALA A 30 -1.75 32.97 -10.86
C ALA A 30 -1.18 32.41 -9.54
N ALA A 31 -1.77 31.33 -8.99
CA ALA A 31 -1.24 30.64 -7.82
C ALA A 31 0.12 29.96 -8.11
N GLY A 32 0.29 29.36 -9.29
CA GLY A 32 1.55 28.76 -9.72
C GLY A 32 2.71 29.77 -9.85
N ARG A 33 2.45 30.98 -10.35
CA ARG A 33 3.49 32.03 -10.46
C ARG A 33 3.93 32.59 -9.09
N ARG A 34 3.03 32.64 -8.11
CA ARG A 34 3.33 33.15 -6.76
C ARG A 34 4.24 32.20 -5.98
N SER A 35 4.13 30.89 -6.21
CA SER A 35 5.02 29.86 -5.63
C SER A 35 6.46 29.95 -6.15
N ARG A 36 6.67 30.16 -7.46
CA ARG A 36 8.04 30.28 -8.03
C ARG A 36 8.79 31.51 -7.51
N ARG A 37 8.12 32.65 -7.29
CA ARG A 37 8.78 33.84 -6.75
C ARG A 37 9.27 33.66 -5.32
N ARG A 38 8.54 32.90 -4.48
CA ARG A 38 8.98 32.60 -3.11
C ARG A 38 10.20 31.68 -3.06
N ARG A 39 10.45 30.85 -4.09
CA ARG A 39 11.66 30.01 -4.15
C ARG A 39 12.89 30.74 -4.67
N LEU A 40 12.72 31.88 -5.35
CA LEU A 40 13.84 32.69 -5.87
C LEU A 40 14.33 33.76 -4.88
N THR A 41 13.54 34.11 -3.87
CA THR A 41 13.93 35.09 -2.84
C THR A 41 14.61 34.48 -1.61
N THR A 42 14.65 33.15 -1.49
CA THR A 42 15.29 32.45 -0.35
C THR A 42 16.66 31.87 -0.72
N ALA A 43 17.42 32.59 -1.54
CA ALA A 43 18.75 32.20 -2.00
C ALA A 43 19.77 33.33 -1.82
N VAL A 44 19.78 34.02 -0.68
CA VAL A 44 20.95 34.81 -0.23
C VAL A 44 20.99 34.85 1.30
N ALA A 45 21.84 34.02 1.90
CA ALA A 45 22.56 34.32 3.14
C ALA A 45 23.69 33.28 3.30
N VAL A 46 24.86 33.62 2.78
CA VAL A 46 26.14 32.95 3.07
C VAL A 46 26.87 33.80 4.10
N ALA A 47 27.23 33.21 5.24
CA ALA A 47 28.43 33.52 6.05
C ALA A 47 28.47 32.51 7.21
N ALA A 48 29.27 31.46 7.11
CA ALA A 48 30.64 31.39 7.62
C ALA A 48 30.72 31.12 9.14
N VAL A 49 30.86 29.84 9.51
CA VAL A 49 31.62 29.44 10.71
C VAL A 49 32.59 28.33 10.29
N ALA A 50 33.84 28.58 10.62
CA ALA A 50 35.02 27.82 10.24
C ALA A 50 35.17 26.51 11.02
N ALA A 51 35.88 25.58 10.38
CA ALA A 51 36.82 24.64 10.98
C ALA A 51 36.32 23.76 12.15
N ALA A 52 35.66 22.66 11.80
CA ALA A 52 35.89 21.38 12.48
C ALA A 52 35.71 20.26 11.45
N GLY A 53 36.81 19.57 11.14
CA GLY A 53 36.81 18.43 10.23
C GLY A 53 35.96 17.30 10.80
N ILE A 54 34.76 17.15 10.25
CA ILE A 54 34.01 15.90 10.30
C ILE A 54 33.56 15.66 8.87
N PRO A 55 34.10 14.66 8.15
CA PRO A 55 33.48 14.23 6.91
C PRO A 55 32.15 13.57 7.29
N MET A 56 31.08 14.38 7.36
CA MET A 56 29.73 13.85 7.23
C MET A 56 29.58 13.38 5.79
N GLY A 57 30.12 12.19 5.54
CA GLY A 57 29.79 11.42 4.35
C GLY A 57 28.28 11.30 4.33
N ILE A 58 27.67 11.90 3.31
CA ILE A 58 26.33 11.52 2.88
C ILE A 58 26.47 10.04 2.52
N VAL A 59 26.13 9.17 3.46
CA VAL A 59 25.93 7.76 3.15
C VAL A 59 24.63 7.74 2.37
N SER A 60 24.75 7.96 1.06
CA SER A 60 23.79 7.40 0.12
C SER A 60 23.84 5.90 0.40
N VAL A 61 22.89 5.40 1.18
CA VAL A 61 22.60 3.97 1.22
C VAL A 61 22.06 3.66 -0.18
N ALA A 62 22.98 3.48 -1.11
CA ALA A 62 22.72 2.73 -2.32
C ALA A 62 22.40 1.33 -1.80
N TYR A 63 21.11 1.04 -1.71
CA TYR A 63 20.65 -0.33 -1.50
C TYR A 63 21.38 -1.20 -2.53
N PRO A 64 22.06 -2.27 -2.12
CA PRO A 64 22.75 -3.13 -3.06
C PRO A 64 21.73 -3.60 -4.09
N ASP A 65 21.96 -3.11 -5.30
CA ASP A 65 21.26 -3.47 -6.51
C ASP A 65 21.54 -4.97 -6.70
N ARG A 66 20.58 -5.81 -6.33
CA ARG A 66 20.71 -7.25 -6.47
C ARG A 66 20.52 -7.60 -7.93
N SER A 67 21.56 -7.32 -8.72
CA SER A 67 21.78 -7.83 -10.08
C SER A 67 22.33 -9.26 -10.01
N GLU A 68 21.84 -10.08 -9.08
CA GLU A 68 22.05 -11.53 -9.22
C GLU A 68 21.10 -11.98 -10.34
N PRO A 69 21.59 -12.62 -11.41
CA PRO A 69 20.69 -13.38 -12.27
C PRO A 69 19.91 -14.29 -11.32
N ALA A 70 18.58 -14.17 -11.33
CA ALA A 70 17.72 -14.93 -10.45
C ALA A 70 18.16 -16.38 -10.59
N ALA A 71 18.82 -16.92 -9.55
CA ALA A 71 19.15 -18.33 -9.51
C ALA A 71 17.84 -19.03 -9.85
N THR A 72 17.87 -19.86 -10.89
CA THR A 72 16.68 -20.44 -11.51
C THR A 72 15.81 -20.95 -10.38
N SER A 73 14.70 -20.24 -10.14
CA SER A 73 13.91 -20.51 -8.94
C SER A 73 13.49 -21.97 -9.02
N PRO A 74 13.58 -22.75 -7.93
CA PRO A 74 13.08 -24.12 -7.95
C PRO A 74 11.57 -24.18 -8.25
N CYS A 75 10.89 -23.04 -8.20
CA CYS A 75 9.49 -22.88 -8.56
C CYS A 75 9.24 -22.70 -10.06
N GLY A 76 10.29 -22.65 -10.90
CA GLY A 76 10.19 -22.35 -12.32
C GLY A 76 10.14 -20.84 -12.62
N GLU A 77 10.35 -20.49 -13.88
CA GLU A 77 10.25 -19.12 -14.39
C GLU A 77 8.89 -18.89 -15.06
N LYS A 78 8.43 -17.63 -15.05
CA LYS A 78 7.21 -17.23 -15.78
C LYS A 78 7.43 -17.44 -17.28
N SER A 79 6.53 -18.15 -17.94
CA SER A 79 6.50 -18.24 -19.40
C SER A 79 5.43 -17.30 -19.99
N PRO A 80 5.61 -16.78 -21.22
CA PRO A 80 4.60 -15.94 -21.88
C PRO A 80 3.27 -16.66 -22.15
N GLU A 81 3.29 -17.99 -22.21
CA GLU A 81 2.16 -18.86 -22.56
C GLU A 81 1.68 -19.67 -21.34
N GLU A 82 1.97 -19.19 -20.12
CA GLU A 82 1.64 -19.90 -18.89
C GLU A 82 0.11 -20.01 -18.73
N SER A 83 -0.39 -21.23 -18.53
CA SER A 83 -1.80 -21.43 -18.20
C SER A 83 -2.12 -20.94 -16.78
N PRO A 84 -3.38 -20.61 -16.46
CA PRO A 84 -3.76 -20.21 -15.11
C PRO A 84 -3.37 -21.22 -14.03
N GLU A 85 -3.45 -22.52 -14.35
CA GLU A 85 -3.03 -23.62 -13.46
C GLU A 85 -1.52 -23.65 -13.26
N ALA A 86 -0.73 -23.47 -14.33
CA ALA A 86 0.72 -23.41 -14.24
C ALA A 86 1.17 -22.19 -13.41
N ALA A 87 0.54 -21.03 -13.63
CA ALA A 87 0.77 -19.83 -12.84
C ALA A 87 0.43 -20.06 -11.36
N LYS A 88 -0.69 -20.73 -11.07
CA LYS A 88 -1.07 -21.08 -9.69
C LYS A 88 -0.01 -21.95 -9.02
N VAL A 89 0.53 -22.97 -9.69
CA VAL A 89 1.56 -23.88 -9.15
C VAL A 89 2.85 -23.11 -8.87
N ARG A 90 3.31 -22.32 -9.83
CA ARG A 90 4.52 -21.50 -9.71
C ARG A 90 4.40 -20.47 -8.59
N LEU A 91 3.31 -19.71 -8.56
CA LEU A 91 3.03 -18.69 -7.54
C LEU A 91 2.91 -19.31 -6.15
N SER A 92 2.23 -20.45 -6.02
CA SER A 92 2.13 -21.18 -4.74
C SER A 92 3.52 -21.54 -4.21
N CYS A 93 4.40 -22.07 -5.07
CA CYS A 93 5.78 -22.40 -4.66
C CYS A 93 6.58 -21.15 -4.25
N LEU A 94 6.49 -20.06 -5.02
CA LEU A 94 7.20 -18.81 -4.72
C LEU A 94 6.75 -18.22 -3.38
N LEU A 95 5.42 -18.12 -3.17
CA LEU A 95 4.83 -17.60 -1.95
C LEU A 95 5.13 -18.51 -0.77
N GLU A 96 5.06 -19.83 -0.94
CA GLU A 96 5.37 -20.78 0.12
C GLU A 96 6.81 -20.63 0.58
N ARG A 97 7.75 -20.56 -0.35
CA ARG A 97 9.16 -20.36 -0.02
C ARG A 97 9.41 -19.00 0.65
N ALA A 98 8.82 -17.93 0.13
CA ALA A 98 9.00 -16.58 0.65
C ALA A 98 8.42 -16.42 2.06
N ILE A 99 7.21 -16.92 2.31
CA ILE A 99 6.55 -16.83 3.61
C ILE A 99 7.26 -17.72 4.64
N ARG A 100 7.62 -18.97 4.26
CA ARG A 100 8.32 -19.91 5.15
C ARG A 100 9.73 -19.47 5.56
N ALA A 101 10.30 -18.48 4.89
CA ALA A 101 11.57 -17.89 5.32
C ALA A 101 11.45 -17.09 6.64
N TYR A 102 10.23 -16.66 7.00
CA TYR A 102 10.00 -15.78 8.16
C TYR A 102 9.02 -16.34 9.16
N VAL A 103 8.00 -17.07 8.70
CA VAL A 103 6.93 -17.61 9.55
C VAL A 103 6.60 -19.03 9.15
N THR A 104 6.20 -19.87 10.10
CA THR A 104 5.71 -21.22 9.82
C THR A 104 4.18 -21.17 9.72
N PRO A 105 3.56 -21.40 8.56
CA PRO A 105 2.10 -21.53 8.46
C PRO A 105 1.54 -22.64 9.37
N ALA A 106 0.40 -22.42 10.01
CA ALA A 106 -0.31 -23.43 10.80
C ALA A 106 -0.87 -24.56 9.93
N ASP A 107 -1.35 -24.19 8.75
CA ASP A 107 -1.89 -25.09 7.74
C ASP A 107 -1.09 -24.96 6.44
N PRO A 108 -1.11 -25.96 5.55
CA PRO A 108 -0.51 -25.84 4.22
C PRO A 108 -1.06 -24.61 3.51
N LEU A 109 -0.17 -23.83 2.89
CA LEU A 109 -0.56 -22.64 2.14
C LEU A 109 -1.42 -23.04 0.95
N ARG A 110 -2.61 -22.44 0.85
CA ARG A 110 -3.54 -22.66 -0.25
C ARG A 110 -3.73 -21.37 -1.01
N LEU A 111 -3.20 -21.35 -2.23
CA LEU A 111 -3.55 -20.32 -3.19
C LEU A 111 -4.87 -20.70 -3.86
N GLU A 112 -5.79 -19.77 -3.92
CA GLU A 112 -7.06 -19.87 -4.62
C GLU A 112 -7.06 -18.87 -5.77
N ALA A 113 -7.79 -19.20 -6.83
CA ALA A 113 -7.75 -18.46 -8.07
C ALA A 113 -9.20 -18.11 -8.45
N TYR A 114 -9.48 -16.82 -8.53
CA TYR A 114 -10.80 -16.25 -8.73
C TYR A 114 -10.81 -15.53 -10.09
N PRO A 115 -11.22 -16.21 -11.17
CA PRO A 115 -11.34 -15.58 -12.47
C PRO A 115 -12.50 -14.60 -12.47
N THR A 116 -12.26 -13.39 -12.98
CA THR A 116 -13.30 -12.37 -13.23
C THR A 116 -13.13 -11.82 -14.65
N PRO A 117 -14.17 -11.20 -15.25
CA PRO A 117 -14.05 -10.66 -16.60
C PRO A 117 -12.88 -9.68 -16.73
N GLY A 118 -11.86 -10.07 -17.52
CA GLY A 118 -10.67 -9.26 -17.77
C GLY A 118 -9.62 -9.26 -16.65
N LYS A 119 -9.81 -10.03 -15.58
CA LYS A 119 -8.87 -10.07 -14.45
C LYS A 119 -8.74 -11.45 -13.84
N MET A 120 -7.57 -11.72 -13.27
CA MET A 120 -7.33 -12.89 -12.45
C MET A 120 -6.94 -12.43 -11.05
N LEU A 121 -7.68 -12.89 -10.04
CA LEU A 121 -7.34 -12.67 -8.63
C LEU A 121 -6.80 -13.96 -8.04
N TYR A 122 -5.59 -13.93 -7.49
CA TYR A 122 -5.05 -15.01 -6.67
C TYR A 122 -5.08 -14.60 -5.21
N LEU A 123 -5.65 -15.47 -4.38
CA LEU A 123 -5.85 -15.24 -2.96
C LEU A 123 -5.15 -16.32 -2.16
N LEU A 124 -4.35 -15.94 -1.18
CA LEU A 124 -3.83 -16.87 -0.18
C LEU A 124 -4.06 -16.26 1.20
N SER A 125 -4.63 -17.05 2.10
CA SER A 125 -4.76 -16.73 3.51
C SER A 125 -4.14 -17.85 4.33
N SER A 126 -3.46 -17.49 5.41
CA SER A 126 -2.88 -18.47 6.31
C SER A 126 -2.70 -17.90 7.70
N ASP A 127 -3.06 -18.71 8.68
CA ASP A 127 -2.66 -18.49 10.07
C ASP A 127 -1.20 -18.92 10.25
N VAL A 128 -0.48 -18.21 11.10
CA VAL A 128 0.89 -18.59 11.49
C VAL A 128 0.84 -19.67 12.57
N GLY A 129 1.88 -20.49 12.71
CA GLY A 129 1.89 -21.81 13.37
C GLY A 129 1.62 -21.83 14.87
N ASP A 130 1.59 -20.66 15.49
CA ASP A 130 1.13 -20.45 16.86
C ASP A 130 -0.34 -19.98 16.94
N ARG A 131 -0.99 -19.84 15.78
CA ARG A 131 -2.32 -19.26 15.54
C ARG A 131 -2.51 -17.91 16.24
N THR A 132 -1.47 -17.08 16.24
CA THR A 132 -1.55 -15.75 16.86
C THR A 132 -1.71 -14.60 15.87
N GLY A 133 -1.64 -14.87 14.57
CA GLY A 133 -1.86 -13.87 13.52
C GLY A 133 -1.95 -14.51 12.15
N SER A 134 -2.21 -13.67 11.15
CA SER A 134 -2.46 -14.12 9.78
C SER A 134 -1.60 -13.39 8.75
N VAL A 135 -1.41 -14.05 7.62
CA VAL A 135 -0.80 -13.51 6.41
C VAL A 135 -1.80 -13.71 5.28
N PHE A 136 -2.01 -12.64 4.52
CA PHE A 136 -2.89 -12.59 3.37
C PHE A 136 -2.14 -12.05 2.16
N VAL A 137 -2.32 -12.70 1.01
CA VAL A 137 -1.65 -12.36 -0.23
C VAL A 137 -2.68 -12.26 -1.33
N GLU A 138 -2.68 -11.12 -2.00
CA GLU A 138 -3.55 -10.79 -3.12
C GLU A 138 -2.70 -10.49 -4.36
N LEU A 139 -2.96 -11.16 -5.48
CA LEU A 139 -2.34 -10.84 -6.76
C LEU A 139 -3.42 -10.61 -7.80
N VAL A 140 -3.38 -9.45 -8.46
CA VAL A 140 -4.39 -9.06 -9.45
C VAL A 140 -3.75 -8.41 -10.66
N THR A 141 -4.33 -8.59 -11.84
CA THR A 141 -3.90 -7.86 -13.05
C THR A 141 -4.12 -6.35 -12.88
N ASN A 142 -3.15 -5.54 -13.33
CA ASN A 142 -3.26 -4.08 -13.32
C ASN A 142 -4.02 -3.64 -14.58
N ASP A 143 -5.22 -3.13 -14.40
CA ASP A 143 -6.08 -2.61 -15.46
C ASP A 143 -5.95 -1.08 -15.64
N GLY A 144 -4.93 -0.47 -15.02
CA GLY A 144 -4.70 0.97 -15.06
C GLY A 144 -5.60 1.78 -14.14
N THR A 145 -6.56 1.16 -13.44
CA THR A 145 -7.50 1.88 -12.54
C THR A 145 -6.87 2.26 -11.21
N LEU A 146 -5.76 1.63 -10.84
CA LEU A 146 -5.10 1.94 -9.57
C LEU A 146 -4.32 3.25 -9.62
N LEU A 147 -4.16 3.81 -8.44
CA LEU A 147 -3.73 5.18 -8.20
C LEU A 147 -2.20 5.31 -8.19
N SER A 148 -1.70 6.48 -8.59
CA SER A 148 -0.27 6.80 -8.60
C SER A 148 0.33 6.70 -7.19
N ALA A 149 1.66 6.63 -7.07
CA ALA A 149 2.33 6.69 -5.76
C ALA A 149 1.81 7.83 -4.86
N GLY A 150 1.53 9.00 -5.45
CA GLY A 150 1.02 10.16 -4.72
C GLY A 150 -0.40 10.00 -4.17
N THR A 151 -1.21 9.13 -4.77
CA THR A 151 -2.62 8.94 -4.41
C THR A 151 -2.89 7.59 -3.73
N ALA A 152 -1.93 6.67 -3.75
CA ALA A 152 -2.07 5.33 -3.16
C ALA A 152 -2.33 5.34 -1.64
N CYS A 153 -1.84 6.35 -0.92
CA CYS A 153 -2.09 6.52 0.50
C CYS A 153 -3.43 7.20 0.80
N GLU A 154 -3.90 8.07 -0.10
CA GLU A 154 -5.06 8.94 0.13
C GLU A 154 -6.40 8.20 0.00
N VAL A 155 -6.41 7.09 -0.75
CA VAL A 155 -7.64 6.36 -1.07
C VAL A 155 -7.88 5.11 -0.23
N GLN A 156 -6.94 4.78 0.66
CA GLN A 156 -7.08 3.63 1.52
C GLN A 156 -8.17 3.92 2.56
N VAL A 157 -9.12 3.00 2.66
CA VAL A 157 -10.21 3.08 3.62
C VAL A 157 -10.14 1.86 4.54
N PRO A 158 -9.95 2.08 5.86
CA PRO A 158 -9.73 3.37 6.51
C PRO A 158 -8.34 3.93 6.21
N ALA A 159 -8.17 5.23 6.47
CA ALA A 159 -6.89 5.89 6.30
C ALA A 159 -5.81 5.22 7.16
N PRO A 160 -4.66 4.86 6.57
CA PRO A 160 -3.60 4.20 7.30
C PRO A 160 -2.96 5.16 8.31
N THR A 161 -2.50 4.62 9.43
CA THR A 161 -1.77 5.37 10.47
C THR A 161 -0.41 5.82 9.96
N THR A 162 0.27 4.97 9.18
CA THR A 162 1.47 5.34 8.42
C THR A 162 1.30 4.87 6.99
N CYS A 163 1.77 5.67 6.04
CA CYS A 163 1.82 5.26 4.65
C CYS A 163 3.00 5.90 3.94
N SER A 164 3.70 5.11 3.16
CA SER A 164 4.77 5.57 2.29
C SER A 164 4.58 4.97 0.90
N ALA A 165 4.89 5.75 -0.12
CA ALA A 165 4.86 5.30 -1.50
C ALA A 165 6.15 5.74 -2.17
N SER A 166 6.81 4.81 -2.87
CA SER A 166 8.08 5.06 -3.54
C SER A 166 8.10 4.42 -4.91
N LEU A 167 8.73 5.11 -5.87
CA LEU A 167 9.04 4.53 -7.17
C LEU A 167 10.30 3.67 -7.02
N ILE A 168 10.20 2.42 -7.45
CA ILE A 168 11.31 1.48 -7.49
C ILE A 168 11.44 0.90 -8.90
N ARG A 169 12.52 0.16 -9.17
CA ARG A 169 12.69 -0.46 -10.49
C ARG A 169 11.53 -1.41 -10.76
N GLY A 170 10.83 -1.20 -11.88
CA GLY A 170 9.73 -2.05 -12.32
C GLY A 170 8.35 -1.65 -11.79
N GLY A 171 8.24 -0.66 -10.90
CA GLY A 171 6.94 -0.32 -10.34
C GLY A 171 6.91 0.71 -9.22
N THR A 172 5.77 0.75 -8.52
CA THR A 172 5.55 1.54 -7.32
C THR A 172 5.40 0.60 -6.13
N LEU A 173 6.15 0.83 -5.06
CA LEU A 173 5.98 0.17 -3.78
C LEU A 173 5.21 1.09 -2.83
N VAL A 174 4.16 0.56 -2.21
CA VAL A 174 3.36 1.22 -1.19
C VAL A 174 3.43 0.39 0.08
N GLU A 175 3.83 1.02 1.19
CA GLU A 175 3.96 0.37 2.49
C GLU A 175 3.04 1.12 3.46
N SER A 176 2.12 0.40 4.12
CA SER A 176 1.15 1.01 5.05
C SER A 176 1.00 0.23 6.34
N THR A 177 0.72 0.96 7.42
CA THR A 177 0.25 0.42 8.69
C THR A 177 -1.12 0.99 8.99
N THR A 178 -2.06 0.14 9.35
CA THR A 178 -3.42 0.58 9.72
C THR A 178 -3.75 0.13 11.13
N LYS A 179 -4.14 1.10 11.97
CA LYS A 179 -4.77 0.89 13.27
C LYS A 179 -6.23 1.29 13.20
N LYS A 180 -7.14 0.43 13.63
CA LYS A 180 -8.58 0.67 13.47
C LYS A 180 -9.17 1.45 14.66
N PRO A 181 -9.81 2.62 14.42
CA PRO A 181 -10.32 3.49 15.49
C PRO A 181 -11.38 2.86 16.42
N GLY A 182 -11.95 1.71 16.07
CA GLY A 182 -12.97 1.01 16.87
C GLY A 182 -12.58 -0.39 17.34
N SER A 183 -11.36 -0.85 17.06
CA SER A 183 -10.89 -2.18 17.46
C SER A 183 -9.56 -2.03 18.21
N PRO A 184 -9.60 -1.94 19.56
CA PRO A 184 -8.41 -1.70 20.36
C PRO A 184 -7.34 -2.74 20.07
N GLY A 185 -6.19 -2.28 19.55
CA GLY A 185 -5.04 -3.12 19.28
C GLY A 185 -5.05 -3.84 17.93
N PHE A 186 -6.12 -3.82 17.13
CA PHE A 186 -6.08 -4.42 15.79
C PHE A 186 -5.18 -3.61 14.86
N VAL A 187 -4.14 -4.28 14.34
CA VAL A 187 -3.10 -3.71 13.50
C VAL A 187 -2.87 -4.65 12.33
N PHE A 188 -2.76 -4.09 11.14
CA PHE A 188 -2.15 -4.79 10.02
C PHE A 188 -1.09 -3.94 9.34
N TYR A 189 -0.07 -4.63 8.85
CA TYR A 189 0.94 -4.10 7.96
C TYR A 189 0.65 -4.58 6.55
N GLN A 190 0.89 -3.73 5.57
CA GLN A 190 0.72 -4.06 4.17
C GLN A 190 1.89 -3.54 3.34
N ALA A 191 2.34 -4.37 2.41
CA ALA A 191 3.23 -3.97 1.31
C ALA A 191 2.56 -4.32 -0.01
N ALA A 192 2.32 -3.30 -0.85
CA ALA A 192 1.75 -3.45 -2.17
C ALA A 192 2.77 -3.04 -3.23
N TYR A 193 3.16 -3.97 -4.09
CA TYR A 193 4.02 -3.73 -5.24
C TYR A 193 3.20 -3.75 -6.52
N ARG A 194 3.22 -2.61 -7.22
CA ARG A 194 2.46 -2.39 -8.45
C ARG A 194 3.39 -2.24 -9.63
N THR A 195 3.17 -3.04 -10.66
CA THR A 195 3.82 -2.96 -11.97
C THR A 195 2.82 -2.55 -13.05
N GLU A 196 3.25 -2.43 -14.30
CA GLU A 196 2.32 -2.22 -15.43
C GLU A 196 1.36 -3.40 -15.64
N GLN A 197 1.74 -4.62 -15.22
CA GLN A 197 1.01 -5.85 -15.52
C GLN A 197 0.13 -6.33 -14.36
N ALA A 198 0.59 -6.12 -13.13
CA ALA A 198 -0.10 -6.64 -11.95
C ALA A 198 0.16 -5.81 -10.69
N ILE A 199 -0.66 -6.07 -9.68
CA ILE A 199 -0.49 -5.64 -8.30
C ILE A 199 -0.36 -6.86 -7.42
N VAL A 200 0.66 -6.85 -6.58
CA VAL A 200 0.89 -7.83 -5.52
C VAL A 200 0.70 -7.10 -4.21
N SER A 201 -0.24 -7.53 -3.38
CA SER A 201 -0.48 -6.99 -2.04
C SER A 201 -0.27 -8.09 -1.01
N ILE A 202 0.64 -7.85 -0.07
CA ILE A 202 0.92 -8.75 1.05
C ILE A 202 0.51 -8.03 2.32
N THR A 203 -0.39 -8.62 3.08
CA THR A 203 -0.90 -8.09 4.34
C THR A 203 -0.58 -9.07 5.47
N SER A 204 -0.13 -8.56 6.61
CA SER A 204 -0.01 -9.34 7.84
C SER A 204 -0.79 -8.65 8.95
N SER A 205 -1.66 -9.40 9.62
CA SER A 205 -2.48 -8.88 10.71
C SER A 205 -2.17 -9.59 12.01
N ASN A 206 -2.41 -8.92 13.13
CA ASN A 206 -2.25 -9.48 14.47
C ASN A 206 -3.49 -10.25 14.97
N SER A 207 -4.32 -10.74 14.05
CA SER A 207 -5.49 -11.58 14.31
C SER A 207 -5.50 -12.80 13.38
N THR A 208 -5.98 -13.95 13.85
CA THR A 208 -6.33 -15.12 12.99
C THR A 208 -7.80 -15.17 12.61
N GLU A 209 -8.65 -14.35 13.23
CA GLU A 209 -10.05 -14.29 12.84
C GLU A 209 -10.19 -13.62 11.47
N ALA A 210 -10.98 -14.24 10.59
CA ALA A 210 -11.32 -13.64 9.31
C ALA A 210 -12.23 -12.43 9.52
N SER A 211 -11.95 -11.35 8.80
CA SER A 211 -12.87 -10.22 8.70
C SER A 211 -14.17 -10.65 8.02
N THR A 212 -15.31 -10.28 8.60
CA THR A 212 -16.64 -10.45 8.01
C THR A 212 -17.36 -9.11 7.93
N ASP A 213 -18.47 -9.02 7.21
CA ASP A 213 -19.28 -7.79 7.19
C ASP A 213 -19.76 -7.38 8.60
N GLU A 214 -20.03 -8.36 9.47
CA GLU A 214 -20.44 -8.15 10.86
C GLU A 214 -19.26 -7.81 11.78
N ARG A 215 -18.05 -8.29 11.44
CA ARG A 215 -16.82 -8.08 12.21
C ARG A 215 -15.67 -7.78 11.24
N PRO A 216 -15.62 -6.57 10.66
CA PRO A 216 -14.60 -6.22 9.69
C PRO A 216 -13.20 -6.14 10.31
N ASP A 217 -13.13 -5.86 11.61
CA ASP A 217 -11.88 -5.67 12.35
C ASP A 217 -11.88 -6.56 13.61
N PRO A 218 -11.58 -7.86 13.46
CA PRO A 218 -11.60 -8.79 14.58
C PRO A 218 -10.61 -8.41 15.69
N PRO A 219 -10.82 -8.89 16.92
CA PRO A 219 -9.95 -8.55 18.04
C PRO A 219 -8.52 -9.04 17.78
N ALA A 220 -7.55 -8.23 18.22
CA ALA A 220 -6.15 -8.63 18.19
C ALA A 220 -5.91 -9.85 19.08
N GLN A 221 -5.11 -10.79 18.58
CA GLN A 221 -4.70 -11.99 19.30
C GLN A 221 -3.21 -11.96 19.67
N ARG A 222 -2.47 -10.98 19.14
CA ARG A 222 -1.09 -10.65 19.52
C ARG A 222 -0.85 -9.15 19.44
N GLU A 223 0.26 -8.70 20.02
CA GLU A 223 0.59 -7.28 20.07
C GLU A 223 0.89 -6.69 18.68
N LEU A 224 1.70 -7.39 17.87
CA LEU A 224 2.13 -6.95 16.53
C LEU A 224 1.93 -8.06 15.51
N PRO A 225 1.66 -7.76 14.23
CA PRO A 225 1.57 -8.77 13.17
C PRO A 225 2.77 -9.74 13.14
N PRO A 226 2.57 -11.00 12.67
CA PRO A 226 3.64 -12.00 12.63
C PRO A 226 4.78 -11.66 11.66
N LEU A 227 4.50 -10.89 10.60
CA LEU A 227 5.52 -10.36 9.70
C LEU A 227 5.72 -8.86 9.98
N SER A 228 6.96 -8.40 9.96
CA SER A 228 7.31 -6.97 9.98
C SER A 228 7.11 -6.30 8.62
N GLU A 229 7.03 -4.98 8.60
CA GLU A 229 6.95 -4.17 7.37
C GLU A 229 8.07 -4.52 6.36
N ALA A 230 9.31 -4.67 6.86
CA ALA A 230 10.46 -5.04 6.03
C ALA A 230 10.31 -6.43 5.39
N GLN A 231 9.80 -7.42 6.14
CA GLN A 231 9.58 -8.77 5.63
C GLN A 231 8.45 -8.80 4.60
N LEU A 232 7.38 -8.04 4.82
CA LEU A 232 6.30 -7.89 3.84
C LEU A 232 6.80 -7.30 2.53
N ARG A 233 7.65 -6.26 2.61
CA ARG A 233 8.31 -5.70 1.44
C ARG A 233 9.18 -6.73 0.71
N GLU A 234 9.99 -7.50 1.42
CA GLU A 234 10.82 -8.55 0.82
C GLU A 234 9.96 -9.60 0.10
N ILE A 235 8.85 -10.02 0.70
CA ILE A 235 7.90 -10.94 0.07
C ILE A 235 7.26 -10.29 -1.17
N ALA A 236 6.74 -9.07 -1.07
CA ALA A 236 6.06 -8.38 -2.18
C ALA A 236 6.99 -8.15 -3.39
N LEU A 237 8.30 -8.01 -3.14
CA LEU A 237 9.32 -7.84 -4.17
C LEU A 237 9.97 -9.16 -4.61
N THR A 238 9.43 -10.31 -4.20
CA THR A 238 9.95 -11.62 -4.61
C THR A 238 9.88 -11.75 -6.14
N PRO A 239 11.02 -12.03 -6.81
CA PRO A 239 11.05 -12.19 -8.25
C PRO A 239 10.07 -13.25 -8.74
N GLY A 240 9.34 -12.93 -9.81
CA GLY A 240 8.37 -13.84 -10.42
C GLY A 240 6.97 -13.80 -9.81
N LEU A 241 6.70 -13.05 -8.74
CA LEU A 241 5.33 -12.93 -8.23
C LEU A 241 4.40 -12.18 -9.17
N VAL A 242 4.90 -11.28 -10.00
CA VAL A 242 4.08 -10.57 -10.98
C VAL A 242 3.65 -11.57 -12.07
N PRO A 243 2.34 -11.94 -12.14
CA PRO A 243 1.81 -12.88 -13.12
C PRO A 243 1.90 -12.34 -14.54
#